data_AF-A0A2L2YXD8-F1
#
_entry.id   AF-A0A2L2YXD8-F1
#
_cell.length_a   1.000
_cell.length_b   1.000
_cell.length_c   1.000
_cell.angle_alpha   90.00
_cell.angle_beta   90.00
_cell.angle_gamma   90.00
#
_symmetry.space_group_name_H-M   'P 1'
#
loop_
_entity.id
_entity.type
_entity.pdbx_description
1 polymer ?
#
loop_
_entity_poly.entity_id
_entity_poly.type
_entity_poly.pdbx_seq_one_letter_code
_entity_poly.pdbx_strand_id
1 'polypeptide(L)' 'DSQQQAFSRKDGLYYCHFCHYKSLMKINVTRHVRIHTGEKPFKCDVCDKRFKLKHHAQSHMRTHLKKPKRFV' A
#
# COMPACT_ATOMS: atom_id res chain seq x y z
N ASP A 1 1.14 7.99 -13.84
CA ASP A 1 2.22 8.97 -13.73
C ASP A 1 2.22 9.77 -12.40
N SER A 2 1.16 9.73 -11.61
CA SER A 2 0.97 10.57 -10.40
C SER A 2 1.84 10.24 -9.16
N GLN A 3 2.64 9.16 -9.18
CA GLN A 3 3.47 8.77 -8.02
C GLN A 3 4.90 9.33 -8.05
N GLN A 4 5.33 9.90 -9.18
CA GLN A 4 6.71 10.40 -9.36
C GLN A 4 6.96 11.73 -8.61
N GLN A 5 5.92 12.45 -8.18
CA GLN A 5 6.05 13.73 -7.49
C GLN A 5 6.25 13.61 -5.96
N ALA A 6 6.10 12.41 -5.39
CA ALA A 6 6.15 12.19 -3.93
C ALA A 6 7.55 11.86 -3.39
N PHE A 7 8.50 11.56 -4.27
CA PHE A 7 9.88 11.24 -3.93
C PHE A 7 10.84 11.58 -5.08
N SER A 8 12.11 11.74 -4.77
CA SER A 8 13.18 11.97 -5.76
C SER A 8 14.22 10.85 -5.70
N ARG A 9 15.06 10.74 -6.74
CA ARG A 9 16.22 9.85 -6.77
C ARG A 9 17.49 10.69 -6.86
N LYS A 10 18.42 10.51 -5.91
CA LYS A 10 19.72 11.20 -5.86
C LYS A 10 20.77 10.23 -5.31
N ASP A 11 21.99 10.23 -5.85
CA ASP A 11 23.11 9.40 -5.34
C ASP A 11 22.77 7.91 -5.19
N GLY A 12 21.96 7.35 -6.09
CA GLY A 12 21.50 5.95 -6.04
C GLY A 12 20.42 5.65 -4.99
N LEU A 13 20.06 6.63 -4.17
CA LEU A 13 19.02 6.55 -3.15
C LEU A 13 17.73 7.24 -3.59
N TYR A 14 16.62 6.78 -3.03
CA TYR A 14 15.30 7.38 -3.17
C TYR A 14 14.93 8.14 -1.90
N TYR A 15 14.47 9.38 -2.02
CA TYR A 15 14.18 10.29 -0.92
C TYR A 15 12.72 10.71 -0.92
N CYS A 16 12.05 10.62 0.23
CA CYS A 16 10.70 11.15 0.41
C CYS A 16 10.74 12.69 0.43
N HIS A 17 9.76 13.36 -0.18
CA HIS A 17 9.65 14.83 -0.10
C HIS A 17 9.01 15.32 1.20
N PHE A 18 8.24 14.46 1.87
CA PHE A 18 7.47 14.83 3.06
C PHE A 18 8.22 14.59 4.38
N CYS A 19 9.32 13.83 4.35
CA CYS A 19 10.14 13.54 5.52
C CYS A 19 11.55 13.09 5.12
N HIS A 20 12.44 12.87 6.09
CA HIS A 20 13.82 12.43 5.84
C HIS A 20 13.98 10.94 5.52
N TYR A 21 12.89 10.23 5.20
CA TYR A 21 12.95 8.82 4.83
C TYR A 21 13.69 8.64 3.50
N LYS A 22 14.65 7.73 3.49
CA LYS A 22 15.42 7.33 2.31
C LYS A 22 15.46 5.81 2.16
N SER A 23 15.54 5.34 0.93
CA SER A 23 15.66 3.91 0.64
C SER A 23 16.47 3.64 -0.63
N LEU A 24 17.12 2.49 -0.71
CA LEU A 24 17.83 2.05 -1.92
C LEU A 24 16.88 1.54 -3.01
N MET A 25 15.64 1.20 -2.65
CA MET A 25 14.69 0.56 -3.55
C MET A 25 13.47 1.43 -3.81
N LYS A 26 13.14 1.66 -5.09
CA LYS A 26 11.96 2.43 -5.51
C LYS A 26 10.66 1.95 -4.85
N ILE A 27 10.50 0.63 -4.72
CA ILE A 27 9.29 0.02 -4.15
C ILE A 27 9.08 0.43 -2.68
N ASN A 28 10.16 0.63 -1.93
CA ASN A 28 10.10 1.02 -0.53
C ASN A 28 9.68 2.48 -0.38
N VAL A 29 10.30 3.40 -1.12
CA VAL A 29 9.88 4.80 -1.10
C VAL A 29 8.45 4.98 -1.62
N THR A 30 8.07 4.23 -2.68
CA THR A 30 6.71 4.30 -3.26
C THR A 30 5.65 3.81 -2.28
N ARG A 31 5.97 2.75 -1.52
CA ARG A 31 5.12 2.28 -0.43
C ARG A 31 5.06 3.30 0.70
N HIS A 32 6.21 3.84 1.08
CA HIS A 32 6.34 4.79 2.18
C HIS A 32 5.49 6.03 1.92
N VAL A 33 5.55 6.65 0.74
CA VAL A 33 4.80 7.90 0.46
C VAL A 33 3.27 7.77 0.63
N ARG A 34 2.72 6.54 0.57
CA ARG A 34 1.30 6.26 0.88
C ARG A 34 0.91 6.55 2.33
N ILE A 35 1.87 6.74 3.24
CA ILE A 35 1.58 7.21 4.60
C ILE A 35 1.19 8.70 4.60
N HIS A 36 1.78 9.49 3.69
CA HIS A 36 1.53 10.92 3.58
C HIS A 36 0.32 11.22 2.69
N THR A 37 0.24 10.59 1.52
CA THR A 37 -0.85 10.84 0.56
C THR A 37 -2.17 10.17 0.96
N GLY A 38 -2.14 9.24 1.93
CA GLY A 38 -3.29 8.45 2.31
C GLY A 38 -3.79 7.48 1.23
N GLU A 39 -3.06 7.35 0.11
CA GLU A 39 -3.45 6.48 -1.01
C GLU A 39 -3.63 5.02 -0.57
N LYS A 40 -4.79 4.47 -0.94
CA LYS A 40 -5.14 3.06 -0.72
C LYS A 40 -5.56 2.45 -2.07
N PRO A 41 -4.58 2.08 -2.92
CA PRO A 41 -4.85 1.61 -4.27
C PRO A 41 -5.49 0.23 -4.31
N PHE A 42 -5.33 -0.59 -3.27
CA PHE A 42 -5.86 -1.95 -3.25
C PHE A 42 -7.25 -1.96 -2.64
N LYS A 43 -8.29 -1.98 -3.47
CA LYS A 43 -9.67 -2.20 -3.04
C LYS A 43 -9.91 -3.70 -2.84
N CYS A 44 -10.74 -4.06 -1.87
CA CYS A 44 -11.32 -5.41 -1.79
C CYS A 44 -12.47 -5.53 -2.79
N ASP A 45 -12.56 -6.66 -3.50
CA ASP A 45 -13.63 -6.87 -4.49
C ASP A 45 -14.96 -7.28 -3.85
N VAL A 46 -14.93 -7.68 -2.57
CA VAL A 46 -16.10 -8.18 -1.82
C VAL A 46 -16.68 -7.11 -0.89
N CYS A 47 -15.87 -6.12 -0.46
CA CYS A 47 -16.32 -5.01 0.37
C CYS A 47 -15.58 -3.72 0.03
N ASP A 48 -16.04 -2.56 0.49
CA ASP A 48 -15.41 -1.28 0.17
C ASP A 48 -14.13 -0.97 0.98
N LYS A 49 -13.55 -1.96 1.67
CA LYS A 49 -12.28 -1.77 2.38
C LYS A 49 -11.13 -1.60 1.39
N ARG A 50 -10.30 -0.57 1.65
CA ARG A 50 -9.12 -0.24 0.84
C ARG A 50 -7.85 -0.36 1.68
N PHE A 51 -6.79 -0.88 1.07
CA PHE A 51 -5.51 -1.16 1.72
C PHE A 51 -4.37 -0.39 1.05
N LYS A 52 -3.38 -0.03 1.86
CA LYS A 52 -2.13 0.59 1.37
C LYS A 52 -1.22 -0.41 0.67
N LEU A 53 -1.31 -1.71 1.00
CA LEU A 53 -0.44 -2.79 0.54
C LEU A 53 -1.22 -3.98 -0.02
N LYS A 54 -0.67 -4.63 -1.06
CA LYS A 54 -1.27 -5.80 -1.71
C LYS A 54 -1.42 -6.98 -0.75
N HIS A 55 -0.37 -7.33 0.00
CA HIS A 55 -0.42 -8.49 0.91
C HIS A 55 -1.41 -8.28 2.06
N HIS A 56 -1.68 -7.04 2.48
CA HIS A 56 -2.75 -6.75 3.43
C HIS A 56 -4.13 -7.01 2.83
N ALA A 57 -4.37 -6.57 1.59
CA ALA A 57 -5.62 -6.88 0.88
C ALA A 57 -5.79 -8.40 0.69
N GLN A 58 -4.74 -9.11 0.28
CA GLN A 58 -4.76 -10.57 0.11
C GLN A 58 -5.04 -11.31 1.42
N SER A 59 -4.41 -10.91 2.53
CA SER A 59 -4.70 -11.48 3.84
C SER A 59 -6.14 -11.21 4.25
N HIS A 60 -6.63 -9.99 4.00
CA HIS A 60 -8.02 -9.62 4.25
C HIS A 60 -9.02 -10.46 3.46
N MET A 61 -8.72 -10.86 2.22
CA MET A 61 -9.62 -11.73 1.43
C MET A 61 -9.98 -13.04 2.16
N ARG A 62 -9.08 -13.55 3.01
CA ARG A 62 -9.34 -14.74 3.85
C ARG A 62 -10.47 -14.53 4.85
N THR A 63 -10.77 -13.28 5.22
CA THR A 63 -11.89 -12.96 6.12
C THR A 63 -13.25 -13.16 5.45
N HIS A 64 -13.31 -13.06 4.12
CA HIS A 64 -14.51 -13.38 3.32
C HIS A 64 -14.66 -14.88 3.04
N LEU A 65 -13.57 -15.66 3.20
CA LEU A 65 -13.58 -17.12 3.08
C LEU A 65 -14.04 -17.83 4.36
N LYS A 66 -14.40 -17.09 5.43
CA LYS A 66 -15.10 -17.69 6.57
C LYS A 66 -16.42 -18.26 6.04
N LYS A 67 -16.40 -19.57 5.77
CA LYS A 67 -17.57 -20.36 5.39
C LYS A 67 -18.75 -19.92 6.26
N PRO A 68 -19.97 -19.76 5.72
CA PRO A 68 -21.13 -19.58 6.59
C PRO A 68 -21.09 -20.70 7.63
N LYS A 69 -21.20 -20.36 8.93
CA LYS A 69 -21.51 -21.38 9.93
C LYS A 69 -22.79 -22.03 9.43
N ARG A 70 -22.69 -23.27 8.92
CA ARG A 70 -23.85 -24.13 8.75
C ARG A 70 -24.47 -24.20 10.15
N PHE A 71 -25.60 -23.54 10.32
CA PHE A 71 -26.51 -23.85 11.41
C PHE A 71 -27.00 -25.26 11.09
N VAL A 72 -26.40 -26.25 11.76
CA VAL A 72 -27.08 -27.50 12.06
C VAL A 72 -27.90 -27.24 13.32
#